data_AF-T0U232-F1
#
_entry.id   AF-T0U232-F1
#
_cell.length_a   1.000
_cell.length_b   1.000
_cell.length_c   1.000
_cell.angle_alpha   90.00
_cell.angle_beta   90.00
_cell.angle_gamma   90.00
#
_symmetry.space_group_name_H-M   'P 1'
#
loop_
_entity.id
_entity.type
_entity.pdbx_description
1 polymer ?
#
loop_
_entity_poly.entity_id
_entity_poly.type
_entity_poly.pdbx_seq_one_letter_code
_entity_poly.pdbx_strand_id
1 'polypeptide(L)'
;MDEKIVYYVNPFDPVSMLNRDRPWEQQLGQVNVVVPIKYTSMTDKYSSHDFGAYQIDSYGNILTASESYHPELLVAGQRLAKLNREKIDKLKEYIPRKTINRIVTMSPEEFSKFASLIQKGSKDFWHNYDDFFDGLSGLGIDGDAIVMIASNLPDLAWLYYDYQNQYDKIIKDAQKASLEWDRKNLDLKNPNNLHNRIKSAGSYAERILLRTELLYAAVQLADADIEQKVSETEKMITTAEENVKASVELSRNVIFGLGWALSISERESLMTDLTFEHLWDSGIAETDKSNLKNYKEKMSGFSKSMIQCAQKLVEVDEQGAADIFGSLS
;
A
#
# COMPACT_ATOMS: atom_id res chain seq x y z
N MET A 1 25.36 -24.34 22.22
CA MET A 1 24.00 -24.21 21.68
C MET A 1 24.17 -23.46 20.39
N ASP A 2 23.85 -24.09 19.25
CA ASP A 2 23.98 -23.43 17.95
C ASP A 2 23.07 -22.21 17.92
N GLU A 3 23.64 -21.06 17.61
CA GLU A 3 22.94 -19.78 17.56
C GLU A 3 21.81 -19.88 16.54
N LYS A 4 20.57 -19.58 16.96
CA LYS A 4 19.43 -19.63 16.05
C LYS A 4 19.65 -18.60 14.94
N ILE A 5 19.47 -19.02 13.69
CA ILE A 5 19.48 -18.11 12.54
C ILE A 5 18.46 -17.00 12.78
N VAL A 6 18.88 -15.75 12.62
CA VAL A 6 18.03 -14.56 12.77
C VAL A 6 17.47 -14.17 11.41
N TYR A 7 16.16 -14.01 11.32
CA TYR A 7 15.44 -13.61 10.11
C TYR A 7 14.75 -12.27 10.33
N TYR A 8 14.95 -11.33 9.42
CA TYR A 8 14.15 -10.11 9.32
C TYR A 8 13.13 -10.28 8.19
N VAL A 9 11.86 -10.04 8.50
CA VAL A 9 10.76 -10.32 7.58
C VAL A 9 9.81 -9.14 7.48
N ASN A 10 9.38 -8.82 6.26
CA ASN A 10 8.35 -7.81 6.04
C ASN A 10 6.96 -8.46 6.22
N PRO A 11 6.09 -7.94 7.11
CA PRO A 11 4.77 -8.52 7.37
C PRO A 11 3.83 -8.48 6.16
N PHE A 12 4.14 -7.67 5.15
CA PHE A 12 3.36 -7.55 3.93
C PHE A 12 3.99 -8.23 2.71
N ASP A 13 5.19 -8.80 2.82
CA ASP A 13 5.77 -9.57 1.72
C ASP A 13 5.26 -11.02 1.74
N PRO A 14 4.52 -11.47 0.72
CA PRO A 14 4.02 -12.83 0.67
C PRO A 14 5.13 -13.88 0.75
N VAL A 15 6.31 -13.60 0.17
CA VAL A 15 7.45 -14.53 0.18
C VAL A 15 8.03 -14.64 1.59
N SER A 16 8.27 -13.51 2.24
CA SER A 16 8.67 -13.45 3.65
C SER A 16 7.67 -14.14 4.57
N MET A 17 6.38 -14.16 4.25
CA MET A 17 5.34 -14.79 5.08
C MET A 17 5.05 -16.25 4.71
N LEU A 18 5.70 -16.81 3.68
CA LEU A 18 5.55 -18.24 3.36
C LEU A 18 5.99 -19.12 4.53
N ASN A 19 5.16 -20.12 4.83
CA ASN A 19 5.37 -21.13 5.89
C ASN A 19 5.53 -20.56 7.31
N ARG A 20 5.01 -19.35 7.58
CA ARG A 20 5.07 -18.67 8.89
C ARG A 20 3.73 -18.59 9.63
N ASP A 21 2.86 -19.55 9.41
CA ASP A 21 1.49 -19.63 9.96
C ASP A 21 1.41 -20.20 11.39
N ARG A 22 2.55 -20.68 11.92
CA ARG A 22 2.71 -21.03 13.34
C ARG A 22 3.00 -19.78 14.18
N PRO A 23 2.76 -19.79 15.50
CA PRO A 23 3.20 -18.72 16.39
C PRO A 23 4.69 -18.37 16.23
N TRP A 24 5.06 -17.10 16.41
CA TRP A 24 6.40 -16.57 16.12
C TRP A 24 7.51 -17.30 16.88
N GLU A 25 7.26 -17.68 18.14
CA GLU A 25 8.17 -18.42 19.00
C GLU A 25 8.41 -19.88 18.58
N GLN A 26 7.54 -20.41 17.71
CA GLN A 26 7.59 -21.77 17.17
C GLN A 26 8.18 -21.81 15.75
N GLN A 27 8.60 -20.67 15.21
CA GLN A 27 9.19 -20.55 13.89
C GLN A 27 10.62 -21.11 13.86
N LEU A 28 11.07 -21.47 12.65
CA LEU A 28 12.47 -21.80 12.42
C LEU A 28 13.33 -20.55 12.59
N GLY A 29 14.30 -20.60 13.50
CA GLY A 29 15.15 -19.45 13.83
C GLY A 29 14.47 -18.43 14.73
N GLN A 30 15.09 -17.26 14.86
CA GLN A 30 14.50 -16.09 15.52
C GLN A 30 13.92 -15.18 14.42
N VAL A 31 12.62 -14.91 14.48
CA VAL A 31 11.93 -14.07 13.49
C VAL A 31 11.66 -12.69 14.06
N ASN A 32 12.19 -11.68 13.38
CA ASN A 32 12.03 -10.28 13.67
C ASN A 32 11.16 -9.65 12.56
N VAL A 33 9.92 -9.29 12.90
CA VAL A 33 9.03 -8.61 11.95
C VAL A 33 9.45 -7.14 11.87
N VAL A 34 9.84 -6.67 10.69
CA VAL A 34 10.30 -5.28 10.53
C VAL A 34 9.13 -4.31 10.52
N VAL A 35 9.35 -3.11 11.05
CA VAL A 35 8.39 -2.01 10.95
C VAL A 35 8.61 -1.29 9.62
N PRO A 36 7.65 -1.31 8.68
CA PRO A 36 7.85 -0.67 7.39
C PRO A 36 7.72 0.86 7.48
N ILE A 37 8.38 1.58 6.57
CA ILE A 37 8.19 3.03 6.40
C ILE A 37 6.81 3.29 5.77
N LYS A 38 6.39 2.42 4.85
CA LYS A 38 5.11 2.51 4.13
C LYS A 38 4.37 1.17 4.13
N TYR A 39 3.05 1.25 4.22
CA TYR A 39 2.15 0.11 4.16
C TYR A 39 1.82 -0.21 2.71
N THR A 40 2.73 -0.90 2.03
CA THR A 40 2.63 -1.22 0.59
C THR A 40 2.51 -2.73 0.35
N SER A 41 1.94 -3.06 -0.80
CA SER A 41 1.90 -4.40 -1.37
C SER A 41 3.17 -4.73 -2.13
N MET A 42 3.33 -5.99 -2.52
CA MET A 42 4.45 -6.42 -3.36
C MET A 42 4.40 -5.84 -4.80
N THR A 43 3.24 -5.32 -5.21
CA THR A 43 3.01 -4.78 -6.56
C THR A 43 3.12 -3.26 -6.64
N ASP A 44 3.25 -2.59 -5.49
CA ASP A 44 3.46 -1.14 -5.46
C ASP A 44 4.86 -0.77 -5.92
N LYS A 45 5.02 0.48 -6.39
CA LYS A 45 6.33 1.03 -6.81
C LYS A 45 7.40 0.93 -5.71
N TYR A 46 6.99 1.04 -4.45
CA TYR A 46 7.82 0.75 -3.29
C TYR A 46 7.36 -0.59 -2.72
N SER A 47 7.84 -1.67 -3.32
CA SER A 47 7.33 -3.01 -3.05
C SER A 47 7.63 -3.42 -1.62
N SER A 48 6.70 -4.12 -0.96
CA SER A 48 6.99 -4.78 0.31
C SER A 48 8.10 -5.83 0.20
N HIS A 49 8.35 -6.34 -1.02
CA HIS A 49 9.41 -7.29 -1.32
C HIS A 49 10.79 -6.62 -1.43
N ASP A 50 10.84 -5.30 -1.66
CA ASP A 50 12.11 -4.58 -1.79
C ASP A 50 12.74 -4.37 -0.41
N PHE A 51 13.98 -4.86 -0.25
CA PHE A 51 14.79 -4.56 0.92
C PHE A 51 15.14 -3.07 0.93
N GLY A 52 14.60 -2.32 1.91
CA GLY A 52 14.95 -0.91 2.12
C GLY A 52 13.80 0.00 2.56
N ALA A 53 12.57 -0.51 2.65
CA ALA A 53 11.40 0.26 3.09
C ALA A 53 11.03 -0.01 4.56
N TYR A 54 12.01 -0.07 5.47
CA TYR A 54 11.80 -0.32 6.90
C TYR A 54 12.46 0.74 7.77
N GLN A 55 11.92 0.91 8.97
CA GLN A 55 12.39 1.88 9.93
C GLN A 55 13.70 1.40 10.57
N ILE A 56 14.60 2.35 10.84
CA ILE A 56 15.94 2.09 11.38
C ILE A 56 16.17 3.08 12.52
N ASP A 57 16.73 2.62 13.62
CA ASP A 57 17.09 3.48 14.74
C ASP A 57 18.32 4.36 14.42
N SER A 58 18.66 5.27 15.32
CA SER A 58 19.80 6.16 15.11
C SER A 58 21.18 5.48 15.20
N TYR A 59 21.23 4.18 15.49
CA TYR A 59 22.43 3.37 15.53
C TYR A 59 22.56 2.43 14.31
N GLY A 60 21.60 2.49 13.37
CA GLY A 60 21.58 1.64 12.19
C GLY A 60 20.89 0.28 12.40
N ASN A 61 20.26 0.04 13.56
CA ASN A 61 19.52 -1.19 13.81
C ASN A 61 18.13 -1.13 13.18
N ILE A 62 17.68 -2.24 12.59
CA ILE A 62 16.32 -2.36 12.05
C ILE A 62 15.32 -2.35 13.21
N LEU A 63 14.32 -1.48 13.13
CA LEU A 63 13.22 -1.49 14.09
C LEU A 63 12.27 -2.65 13.81
N THR A 64 11.87 -3.33 14.89
CA THR A 64 11.08 -4.55 14.83
C THR A 64 9.82 -4.41 15.66
N ALA A 65 8.73 -4.98 15.14
CA ALA A 65 7.44 -4.98 15.81
C ALA A 65 7.50 -5.83 17.09
N SER A 66 6.80 -5.38 18.12
CA SER A 66 6.66 -6.05 19.41
C SER A 66 5.27 -5.80 19.97
N GLU A 67 4.94 -6.43 21.11
CA GLU A 67 3.69 -6.15 21.81
C GLU A 67 3.51 -4.66 22.18
N SER A 68 4.63 -3.96 22.40
CA SER A 68 4.65 -2.54 22.78
C SER A 68 4.88 -1.57 21.62
N TYR A 69 5.31 -2.04 20.46
CA TYR A 69 5.70 -1.20 19.32
C TYR A 69 5.16 -1.80 18.02
N HIS A 70 4.15 -1.18 17.43
CA HIS A 70 3.43 -1.66 16.24
C HIS A 70 2.97 -3.14 16.31
N PRO A 71 2.23 -3.57 17.35
CA PRO A 71 1.78 -4.95 17.52
C PRO A 71 0.88 -5.45 16.38
N GLU A 72 0.19 -4.55 15.68
CA GLU A 72 -0.64 -4.85 14.52
C GLU A 72 0.14 -5.52 13.38
N LEU A 73 1.44 -5.25 13.26
CA LEU A 73 2.29 -5.84 12.24
C LEU A 73 2.56 -7.34 12.50
N LEU A 74 2.66 -7.74 13.77
CA LEU A 74 2.75 -9.15 14.15
C LEU A 74 1.48 -9.90 13.75
N VAL A 75 0.32 -9.26 13.93
CA VAL A 75 -0.99 -9.82 13.55
C VAL A 75 -1.11 -9.87 12.02
N ALA A 76 -0.71 -8.82 11.31
CA ALA A 76 -0.77 -8.75 9.87
C ALA A 76 0.09 -9.83 9.20
N GLY A 77 1.34 -10.02 9.66
CA GLY A 77 2.21 -11.08 9.15
C GLY A 77 1.61 -12.48 9.34
N GLN A 78 1.02 -12.75 10.51
CA GLN A 78 0.33 -14.01 10.78
C GLN A 78 -0.91 -14.21 9.89
N ARG A 79 -1.70 -13.15 9.67
CA ARG A 79 -2.86 -13.18 8.76
C ARG A 79 -2.42 -13.49 7.32
N LEU A 80 -1.36 -12.86 6.85
CA LEU A 80 -0.83 -13.10 5.50
C LEU A 80 -0.24 -14.51 5.37
N ALA A 81 0.47 -15.00 6.37
CA ALA A 81 1.01 -16.36 6.36
C ALA A 81 -0.10 -17.43 6.29
N LYS A 82 -1.20 -17.24 7.03
CA LYS A 82 -2.38 -18.11 6.97
C LYS A 82 -3.06 -18.02 5.62
N LEU A 83 -3.28 -16.81 5.10
CA LEU A 83 -3.84 -16.58 3.76
C LEU A 83 -3.01 -17.31 2.71
N ASN A 84 -1.68 -17.17 2.73
CA ASN A 84 -0.79 -17.86 1.80
C ASN A 84 -0.96 -19.38 1.86
N ARG A 85 -0.99 -19.96 3.06
CA ARG A 85 -1.19 -21.41 3.22
C ARG A 85 -2.55 -21.86 2.68
N GLU A 86 -3.62 -21.19 3.09
CA GLU A 86 -4.99 -21.51 2.65
C GLU A 86 -5.12 -21.45 1.12
N LYS A 87 -4.53 -20.43 0.47
CA LYS A 87 -4.57 -20.29 -0.99
C LYS A 87 -3.72 -21.31 -1.71
N ILE A 88 -2.53 -21.63 -1.20
CA ILE A 88 -1.68 -22.68 -1.74
C ILE A 88 -2.35 -24.05 -1.62
N ASP A 89 -3.04 -24.32 -0.51
CA ASP A 89 -3.75 -25.59 -0.32
C ASP A 89 -4.95 -25.71 -1.27
N LYS A 90 -5.74 -24.65 -1.45
CA LYS A 90 -6.79 -24.61 -2.47
C LYS A 90 -6.25 -24.74 -3.89
N LEU A 91 -5.11 -24.13 -4.20
CA LEU A 91 -4.50 -24.23 -5.54
C LEU A 91 -4.19 -25.69 -5.93
N LYS A 92 -3.84 -26.54 -4.95
CA LYS A 92 -3.55 -27.97 -5.18
C LYS A 92 -4.79 -28.78 -5.55
N GLU A 93 -5.99 -28.26 -5.31
CA GLU A 93 -7.26 -28.89 -5.73
C GLU A 93 -7.50 -28.70 -7.23
N TYR A 94 -6.94 -27.64 -7.82
CA TYR A 94 -7.14 -27.25 -9.22
C TYR A 94 -5.93 -27.52 -10.12
N ILE A 95 -4.73 -27.62 -9.54
CA ILE A 95 -3.48 -27.82 -10.28
C ILE A 95 -2.70 -28.99 -9.67
N PRO A 96 -2.35 -30.02 -10.47
CA PRO A 96 -1.56 -31.14 -9.98
C PRO A 96 -0.22 -30.70 -9.39
N ARG A 97 0.24 -31.37 -8.33
CA ARG A 97 1.50 -31.03 -7.63
C ARG A 97 2.72 -30.98 -8.56
N LYS A 98 2.80 -31.90 -9.52
CA LYS A 98 3.88 -31.93 -10.53
C LYS A 98 3.87 -30.65 -11.38
N THR A 99 2.69 -30.17 -11.74
CA THR A 99 2.48 -28.92 -12.49
C THR A 99 2.81 -27.70 -11.65
N ILE A 100 2.41 -27.67 -10.36
CA ILE A 100 2.84 -26.62 -9.43
C ILE A 100 4.37 -26.56 -9.34
N ASN A 101 5.03 -27.71 -9.17
CA ASN A 101 6.49 -27.78 -9.14
C ASN A 101 7.11 -27.22 -10.42
N ARG A 102 6.55 -27.54 -11.59
CA ARG A 102 7.01 -26.98 -12.87
C ARG A 102 6.85 -25.45 -12.88
N ILE A 103 5.69 -24.94 -12.48
CA ILE A 103 5.39 -23.49 -12.44
C ILE A 103 6.40 -22.74 -11.55
N VAL A 104 6.68 -23.23 -10.34
CA VAL A 104 7.59 -22.53 -9.41
C VAL A 104 9.08 -22.61 -9.81
N THR A 105 9.40 -23.46 -10.78
CA THR A 105 10.75 -23.59 -11.37
C THR A 105 10.88 -22.92 -12.74
N MET A 106 9.83 -22.27 -13.24
CA MET A 106 9.87 -21.57 -14.53
C MET A 106 10.84 -20.39 -14.48
N SER A 107 11.47 -20.09 -15.61
CA SER A 107 12.14 -18.79 -15.78
C SER A 107 11.11 -17.66 -15.73
N PRO A 108 11.51 -16.41 -15.47
CA PRO A 108 10.61 -15.26 -15.55
C PRO A 108 9.86 -15.15 -16.88
N GLU A 109 10.52 -15.47 -18.00
CA GLU A 109 9.93 -15.46 -19.35
C GLU A 109 8.90 -16.57 -19.51
N GLU A 110 9.23 -17.79 -19.09
CA GLU A 110 8.31 -18.94 -19.10
C GLU A 110 7.08 -18.67 -18.24
N PHE A 111 7.27 -18.12 -17.03
CA PHE A 111 6.20 -17.78 -16.12
C PHE A 111 5.31 -16.66 -16.68
N SER A 112 5.90 -15.63 -17.30
CA SER A 112 5.15 -14.55 -17.96
C SER A 112 4.29 -15.10 -19.10
N LYS A 113 4.83 -16.02 -19.91
CA LYS A 113 4.05 -16.72 -20.95
C LYS A 113 2.93 -17.55 -20.34
N PHE A 114 3.21 -18.33 -19.30
CA PHE A 114 2.20 -19.10 -18.56
C PHE A 114 1.06 -18.20 -18.07
N ALA A 115 1.38 -17.11 -17.36
CA ALA A 115 0.40 -16.17 -16.81
C ALA A 115 -0.45 -15.52 -17.91
N SER A 116 0.16 -15.16 -19.05
CA SER A 116 -0.57 -14.62 -20.20
C SER A 116 -1.58 -15.62 -20.78
N LEU A 117 -1.20 -16.89 -20.89
CA LEU A 117 -2.09 -17.96 -21.37
C LEU A 117 -3.27 -18.18 -20.42
N ILE A 118 -3.02 -18.24 -19.11
CA ILE A 118 -4.08 -18.35 -18.10
C ILE A 118 -5.02 -17.14 -18.17
N GLN A 119 -4.48 -15.93 -18.30
CA GLN A 119 -5.28 -14.71 -18.38
C GLN A 119 -6.15 -14.66 -19.63
N LYS A 120 -5.60 -15.02 -20.81
CA LYS A 120 -6.36 -15.09 -22.07
C LYS A 120 -7.46 -16.15 -21.98
N GLY A 121 -7.11 -17.35 -21.51
CA GLY A 121 -8.06 -18.45 -21.32
C GLY A 121 -9.20 -18.07 -20.36
N SER A 122 -8.89 -17.34 -19.28
CA SER A 122 -9.90 -16.89 -18.31
C SER A 122 -10.85 -15.83 -18.88
N LYS A 123 -10.41 -15.03 -19.86
CA LYS A 123 -11.23 -13.97 -20.48
C LYS A 123 -12.13 -14.51 -21.58
N ASP A 124 -11.58 -15.36 -22.45
CA ASP A 124 -12.27 -15.87 -23.63
C ASP A 124 -11.67 -17.20 -24.09
N PHE A 125 -11.96 -18.26 -23.35
CA PHE A 125 -11.40 -19.59 -23.60
C PHE A 125 -11.69 -20.09 -25.02
N TRP A 126 -12.92 -19.92 -25.51
CA TRP A 126 -13.38 -20.50 -26.77
C TRP A 126 -12.64 -19.96 -27.99
N HIS A 127 -12.18 -18.71 -27.96
CA HIS A 127 -11.40 -18.13 -29.06
C HIS A 127 -9.88 -18.32 -28.89
N ASN A 128 -9.43 -18.79 -27.72
CA ASN A 128 -8.01 -18.94 -27.38
C ASN A 128 -7.62 -20.39 -27.06
N TYR A 129 -8.49 -21.38 -27.34
CA TYR A 129 -8.27 -22.74 -26.86
C TYR A 129 -7.02 -23.38 -27.50
N ASP A 130 -6.81 -23.25 -28.81
CA ASP A 130 -5.62 -23.78 -29.49
C ASP A 130 -4.34 -23.16 -28.89
N ASP A 131 -4.27 -21.83 -28.82
CA ASP A 131 -3.17 -21.09 -28.19
C ASP A 131 -2.93 -21.50 -26.73
N PHE A 132 -4.00 -21.78 -25.98
CA PHE A 132 -3.95 -22.21 -24.59
C PHE A 132 -3.34 -23.61 -24.46
N PHE A 133 -3.84 -24.60 -25.21
CA PHE A 133 -3.35 -25.97 -25.16
C PHE A 133 -1.92 -26.08 -25.69
N ASP A 134 -1.63 -25.52 -26.87
CA ASP A 134 -0.30 -25.56 -27.48
C ASP A 134 0.70 -24.75 -26.65
N GLY A 135 0.26 -23.61 -26.11
CA GLY A 135 1.07 -22.73 -25.28
C GLY A 135 1.51 -23.39 -23.98
N LEU A 136 0.59 -24.05 -23.26
CA LEU A 136 0.91 -24.74 -22.00
C LEU A 136 1.68 -26.04 -22.23
N SER A 137 1.38 -26.77 -23.31
CA SER A 137 2.15 -27.94 -23.74
C SER A 137 3.60 -27.55 -24.05
N GLY A 138 3.80 -26.44 -24.77
CA GLY A 138 5.12 -25.88 -25.05
C GLY A 138 5.90 -25.39 -23.81
N LEU A 139 5.23 -25.25 -22.66
CA LEU A 139 5.85 -24.98 -21.37
C LEU A 139 6.17 -26.26 -20.57
N GLY A 140 5.87 -27.44 -21.14
CA GLY A 140 6.08 -28.74 -20.51
C GLY A 140 5.01 -29.12 -19.49
N ILE A 141 3.80 -28.57 -19.60
CA ILE A 141 2.66 -28.97 -18.79
C ILE A 141 1.97 -30.15 -19.48
N ASP A 142 1.72 -31.23 -18.73
CA ASP A 142 1.09 -32.43 -19.28
C ASP A 142 -0.38 -32.21 -19.65
N GLY A 143 -0.86 -32.91 -20.69
CA GLY A 143 -2.20 -32.72 -21.24
C GLY A 143 -3.32 -32.87 -20.21
N ASP A 144 -3.19 -33.85 -19.30
CA ASP A 144 -4.14 -34.06 -18.21
C ASP A 144 -4.20 -32.85 -17.27
N ALA A 145 -3.05 -32.27 -16.91
CA ALA A 145 -3.02 -31.03 -16.13
C ALA A 145 -3.59 -29.84 -16.91
N ILE A 146 -3.38 -29.74 -18.22
CA ILE A 146 -3.96 -28.66 -19.03
C ILE A 146 -5.49 -28.75 -19.00
N VAL A 147 -6.07 -29.95 -19.18
CA VAL A 147 -7.52 -30.16 -19.09
C VAL A 147 -8.04 -29.79 -17.70
N MET A 148 -7.31 -30.17 -16.64
CA MET A 148 -7.68 -29.82 -15.27
C MET A 148 -7.65 -28.30 -15.04
N ILE A 149 -6.62 -27.61 -15.51
CA ILE A 149 -6.54 -26.13 -15.42
C ILE A 149 -7.70 -25.50 -16.21
N ALA A 150 -7.93 -25.92 -17.46
CA ALA A 150 -9.00 -25.39 -18.31
C ALA A 150 -10.38 -25.52 -17.64
N SER A 151 -10.64 -26.69 -17.03
CA SER A 151 -11.92 -26.98 -16.35
C SER A 151 -12.15 -26.13 -15.10
N ASN A 152 -11.08 -25.61 -14.49
CA ASN A 152 -11.13 -24.84 -13.24
C ASN A 152 -10.70 -23.37 -13.44
N LEU A 153 -10.66 -22.87 -14.69
CA LEU A 153 -10.29 -21.47 -14.97
C LEU A 153 -11.11 -20.45 -14.17
N PRO A 154 -12.45 -20.58 -14.04
CA PRO A 154 -13.24 -19.66 -13.21
C PRO A 154 -12.84 -19.68 -11.74
N ASP A 155 -12.62 -20.88 -11.17
CA ASP A 155 -12.22 -21.04 -9.77
C ASP A 155 -10.81 -20.52 -9.50
N LEU A 156 -9.87 -20.71 -10.44
CA LEU A 156 -8.52 -20.16 -10.37
C LEU A 156 -8.54 -18.63 -10.45
N ALA A 157 -9.34 -18.05 -11.35
CA ALA A 157 -9.51 -16.61 -11.45
C ALA A 157 -10.12 -16.03 -10.17
N TRP A 158 -11.13 -16.70 -9.61
CA TRP A 158 -11.74 -16.31 -8.33
C TRP A 158 -10.77 -16.45 -7.16
N LEU A 159 -9.98 -17.53 -7.10
CA LEU A 159 -8.98 -17.76 -6.05
C LEU A 159 -7.94 -16.64 -6.01
N TYR A 160 -7.47 -16.20 -7.19
CA TYR A 160 -6.55 -15.08 -7.34
C TYR A 160 -7.19 -13.76 -6.92
N TYR A 161 -8.39 -13.45 -7.42
CA TYR A 161 -9.14 -12.25 -7.05
C TYR A 161 -9.39 -12.17 -5.54
N ASP A 162 -9.85 -13.26 -4.93
CA ASP A 162 -10.09 -13.34 -3.49
C ASP A 162 -8.78 -13.20 -2.69
N TYR A 163 -7.67 -13.77 -3.16
CA TYR A 163 -6.36 -13.55 -2.55
C TYR A 163 -5.96 -12.06 -2.57
N GLN A 164 -6.05 -11.39 -3.73
CA GLN A 164 -5.70 -9.98 -3.85
C GLN A 164 -6.53 -9.11 -2.91
N ASN A 165 -7.86 -9.32 -2.87
CA ASN A 165 -8.74 -8.55 -1.99
C ASN A 165 -8.43 -8.77 -0.51
N GLN A 166 -8.17 -10.01 -0.09
CA GLN A 166 -7.83 -10.30 1.30
C GLN A 166 -6.45 -9.78 1.68
N TYR A 167 -5.48 -9.85 0.77
CA TYR A 167 -4.15 -9.30 0.95
C TYR A 167 -4.19 -7.77 1.10
N ASP A 168 -4.88 -7.07 0.20
CA ASP A 168 -5.10 -5.62 0.28
C ASP A 168 -5.81 -5.22 1.58
N LYS A 169 -6.78 -6.04 2.01
CA LYS A 169 -7.48 -5.82 3.28
C LYS A 169 -6.56 -5.97 4.48
N ILE A 170 -5.65 -6.96 4.48
CA ILE A 170 -4.65 -7.11 5.56
C ILE A 170 -3.78 -5.86 5.67
N ILE A 171 -3.29 -5.33 4.54
CA ILE A 171 -2.47 -4.12 4.52
C ILE A 171 -3.26 -2.92 5.03
N LYS A 172 -4.49 -2.71 4.53
CA LYS A 172 -5.35 -1.58 4.94
C LYS A 172 -5.75 -1.64 6.42
N ASP A 173 -6.09 -2.83 6.91
CA ASP A 173 -6.42 -3.04 8.33
C ASP A 173 -5.20 -2.71 9.21
N ALA A 174 -4.01 -3.16 8.82
CA ALA A 174 -2.77 -2.91 9.54
C ALA A 174 -2.39 -1.43 9.51
N GLN A 175 -2.49 -0.76 8.35
CA GLN A 175 -2.24 0.68 8.23
C GLN A 175 -3.19 1.47 9.14
N LYS A 176 -4.48 1.14 9.15
CA LYS A 176 -5.46 1.78 10.03
C LYS A 176 -5.10 1.59 11.50
N ALA A 177 -4.79 0.36 11.90
CA ALA A 177 -4.40 0.05 13.28
C ALA A 177 -3.09 0.74 13.69
N SER A 178 -2.12 0.87 12.78
CA SER A 178 -0.89 1.64 13.01
C SER A 178 -1.19 3.09 13.30
N LEU A 179 -2.03 3.74 12.49
CA LEU A 179 -2.38 5.15 12.70
C LEU A 179 -3.17 5.35 14.02
N GLU A 180 -4.00 4.38 14.42
CA GLU A 180 -4.64 4.39 15.73
C GLU A 180 -3.62 4.23 16.87
N TRP A 181 -2.64 3.33 16.71
CA TRP A 181 -1.53 3.16 17.64
C TRP A 181 -0.68 4.42 17.74
N ASP A 182 -0.32 5.05 16.62
CA ASP A 182 0.46 6.29 16.57
C ASP A 182 -0.28 7.41 17.29
N ARG A 183 -1.58 7.62 17.00
CA ARG A 183 -2.40 8.65 17.66
C ARG A 183 -2.41 8.44 19.17
N LYS A 184 -2.60 7.20 19.63
CA LYS A 184 -2.59 6.86 21.05
C LYS A 184 -1.22 7.12 21.69
N ASN A 185 -0.13 6.82 20.98
CA ASN A 185 1.24 6.97 21.50
C ASN A 185 1.78 8.40 21.40
N LEU A 186 1.13 9.29 20.64
CA LEU A 186 1.41 10.72 20.63
C LEU A 186 0.44 11.55 21.48
N ASP A 187 -0.71 10.99 21.88
CA ASP A 187 -1.70 11.70 22.70
C ASP A 187 -1.13 12.10 24.07
N LEU A 188 -1.01 13.41 24.31
CA LEU A 188 -0.53 13.98 25.56
C LEU A 188 -1.40 13.61 26.78
N LYS A 189 -2.66 13.20 26.56
CA LYS A 189 -3.56 12.71 27.62
C LYS A 189 -3.30 11.25 28.00
N ASN A 190 -2.66 10.47 27.13
CA ASN A 190 -2.26 9.11 27.46
C ASN A 190 -1.00 9.15 28.36
N PRO A 191 -1.05 8.69 29.62
CA PRO A 191 0.11 8.72 30.52
C PRO A 191 1.28 7.88 29.99
N ASN A 192 1.02 6.87 29.17
CA ASN A 192 2.02 5.98 28.57
C ASN A 192 2.44 6.40 27.14
N ASN A 193 2.17 7.65 26.73
CA ASN A 193 2.63 8.16 25.45
C ASN A 193 4.17 8.20 25.34
N LEU A 194 4.67 8.34 24.12
CA LEU A 194 6.10 8.40 23.84
C LEU A 194 6.80 9.56 24.55
N HIS A 195 6.16 10.72 24.68
CA HIS A 195 6.73 11.86 25.42
C HIS A 195 7.03 11.54 26.88
N ASN A 196 6.11 10.85 27.57
CA ASN A 196 6.29 10.48 28.97
C ASN A 196 7.29 9.33 29.11
N ARG A 197 7.25 8.34 28.21
CA ARG A 197 8.27 7.27 28.13
C ARG A 197 9.69 7.85 27.97
N ILE A 198 9.86 8.86 27.12
CA ILE A 198 11.15 9.58 26.93
C ILE A 198 11.62 10.25 28.22
N LYS A 199 10.70 10.85 28.99
CA LYS A 199 11.03 11.51 30.27
C LYS A 199 11.43 10.51 31.36
N SER A 200 10.79 9.34 31.39
CA SER A 200 11.05 8.29 32.38
C SER A 200 12.15 7.30 31.97
N ALA A 201 12.70 7.42 30.75
CA ALA A 201 13.73 6.52 30.24
C ALA A 201 14.95 6.47 31.18
N GLY A 202 15.38 5.25 31.51
CA GLY A 202 16.45 4.99 32.48
C GLY A 202 17.85 5.16 31.89
N SER A 203 17.98 5.17 30.56
CA SER A 203 19.26 5.34 29.87
C SER A 203 19.17 6.32 28.71
N TYR A 204 20.33 6.84 28.28
CA TYR A 204 20.43 7.69 27.10
C TYR A 204 20.06 6.94 25.81
N ALA A 205 20.54 5.71 25.65
CA ALA A 205 20.25 4.87 24.48
C ALA A 205 18.73 4.60 24.34
N GLU A 206 18.06 4.28 25.45
CA GLU A 206 16.60 4.13 25.48
C GLU A 206 15.89 5.43 25.09
N ARG A 207 16.38 6.58 25.58
CA ARG A 207 15.81 7.89 25.22
C ARG A 207 15.94 8.19 23.73
N ILE A 208 17.07 7.83 23.10
CA ILE A 208 17.28 8.00 21.66
C ILE A 208 16.32 7.11 20.88
N LEU A 209 16.23 5.82 21.23
CA LEU A 209 15.29 4.89 20.59
C LEU A 209 13.85 5.43 20.64
N LEU A 210 13.38 5.85 21.81
CA LEU A 210 12.03 6.39 21.99
C LEU A 210 11.79 7.69 21.21
N ARG A 211 12.82 8.53 21.03
CA ARG A 211 12.75 9.72 20.17
C ARG A 211 12.64 9.34 18.70
N THR A 212 13.37 8.31 18.26
CA THR A 212 13.24 7.75 16.91
C THR A 212 11.84 7.20 16.67
N GLU A 213 11.29 6.39 17.60
CA GLU A 213 9.91 5.89 17.55
C GLU A 213 8.90 7.04 17.44
N LEU A 214 9.09 8.12 18.22
CA LEU A 214 8.23 9.31 18.19
C LEU A 214 8.27 10.02 16.84
N LEU A 215 9.45 10.20 16.25
CA LEU A 215 9.59 10.84 14.95
C LEU A 215 8.93 10.02 13.85
N TYR A 216 9.07 8.69 13.87
CA TYR A 216 8.40 7.81 12.92
C TYR A 216 6.87 7.87 13.05
N ALA A 217 6.33 7.74 14.26
CA ALA A 217 4.89 7.84 14.51
C ALA A 217 4.32 9.20 14.04
N ALA A 218 5.04 10.29 14.31
CA ALA A 218 4.63 11.63 13.88
C ALA A 218 4.63 11.78 12.35
N VAL A 219 5.64 11.23 11.67
CA VAL A 219 5.74 11.26 10.21
C VAL A 219 4.63 10.42 9.57
N GLN A 220 4.38 9.21 10.07
CA GLN A 220 3.34 8.33 9.55
C GLN A 220 1.95 8.97 9.65
N LEU A 221 1.66 9.63 10.78
CA LEU A 221 0.41 10.37 10.94
C LEU A 221 0.32 11.60 10.03
N ALA A 222 1.40 12.37 9.93
CA ALA A 222 1.42 13.54 9.05
C ALA A 222 1.18 13.13 7.59
N ASP A 223 1.87 12.09 7.11
CA ASP A 223 1.70 11.58 5.75
C ASP A 223 0.25 11.12 5.49
N ALA A 224 -0.35 10.38 6.43
CA ALA A 224 -1.72 9.91 6.31
C ALA A 224 -2.75 11.07 6.30
N ASP A 225 -2.60 12.04 7.21
CA ASP A 225 -3.49 13.21 7.29
C ASP A 225 -3.39 14.08 6.03
N ILE A 226 -2.19 14.22 5.46
CA ILE A 226 -1.94 14.97 4.21
C ILE A 226 -2.57 14.25 3.03
N GLU A 227 -2.37 12.94 2.91
CA GLU A 227 -2.95 12.15 1.85
C GLU A 227 -4.49 12.20 1.88
N GLN A 228 -5.09 12.07 3.06
CA GLN A 228 -6.53 12.19 3.25
C GLN A 228 -7.03 13.57 2.82
N LYS A 229 -6.43 14.65 3.31
CA LYS A 229 -6.87 16.02 3.00
C LYS A 229 -6.75 16.35 1.52
N VAL A 230 -5.67 15.93 0.87
CA VAL A 230 -5.48 16.13 -0.58
C VAL A 230 -6.57 15.39 -1.35
N SER A 231 -6.80 14.11 -1.04
CA SER A 231 -7.83 13.30 -1.70
C SER A 231 -9.24 13.85 -1.51
N GLU A 232 -9.58 14.27 -0.28
CA GLU A 232 -10.89 14.89 0.01
C GLU A 232 -11.08 16.20 -0.78
N THR A 233 -10.04 17.03 -0.88
CA THR A 233 -10.11 18.30 -1.62
C THR A 233 -10.22 18.07 -3.13
N GLU A 234 -9.44 17.13 -3.70
CA GLU A 234 -9.57 16.73 -5.11
C GLU A 234 -10.98 16.24 -5.43
N LYS A 235 -11.56 15.42 -4.54
CA LYS A 235 -12.93 14.95 -4.68
C LYS A 235 -13.95 16.08 -4.64
N MET A 236 -13.77 17.07 -3.75
CA MET A 236 -14.65 18.25 -3.70
C MET A 236 -14.61 19.04 -5.02
N ILE A 237 -13.43 19.24 -5.61
CA ILE A 237 -13.28 19.93 -6.91
C ILE A 237 -14.03 19.16 -8.01
N THR A 238 -13.79 17.85 -8.12
CA THR A 238 -14.45 17.01 -9.13
C THR A 238 -15.97 16.98 -8.94
N THR A 239 -16.44 16.87 -7.70
CA THR A 239 -17.88 16.87 -7.39
C THR A 239 -18.52 18.21 -7.76
N ALA A 240 -17.84 19.33 -7.49
CA ALA A 240 -18.33 20.65 -7.87
C ALA A 240 -18.40 20.80 -9.40
N GLU A 241 -17.37 20.34 -10.12
CA GLU A 241 -17.33 20.33 -11.58
C GLU A 241 -18.51 19.56 -12.18
N GLU A 242 -18.74 18.33 -11.70
CA GLU A 242 -19.85 17.46 -12.13
C GLU A 242 -21.22 18.09 -11.84
N ASN A 243 -21.39 18.71 -10.67
CA ASN A 243 -22.64 19.36 -10.30
C ASN A 243 -22.94 20.58 -11.17
N VAL A 244 -21.93 21.37 -11.56
CA VAL A 244 -22.12 22.50 -12.48
C VAL A 244 -22.49 22.01 -13.86
N LYS A 245 -21.80 20.98 -14.39
CA LYS A 245 -22.16 20.34 -15.68
C LYS A 245 -23.62 19.89 -15.70
N ALA A 246 -24.02 19.11 -14.70
CA ALA A 246 -25.38 18.59 -14.59
C ALA A 246 -26.43 19.73 -14.47
N SER A 247 -26.12 20.78 -13.72
CA SER A 247 -27.02 21.93 -13.55
C SER A 247 -27.21 22.72 -14.84
N VAL A 248 -26.13 22.91 -15.62
CA VAL A 248 -26.18 23.55 -16.94
C VAL A 248 -27.01 22.72 -17.90
N GLU A 249 -26.75 21.43 -18.02
CA GLU A 249 -27.49 20.52 -18.91
C GLU A 249 -28.99 20.50 -18.58
N LEU A 250 -29.33 20.35 -17.30
CA LEU A 250 -30.72 20.39 -16.84
C LEU A 250 -31.39 21.71 -17.21
N SER A 251 -30.74 22.84 -16.90
CA SER A 251 -31.31 24.17 -17.12
C SER A 251 -31.50 24.46 -18.62
N ARG A 252 -30.53 24.09 -19.46
CA ARG A 252 -30.64 24.21 -20.91
C ARG A 252 -31.79 23.38 -21.46
N ASN A 253 -31.93 22.12 -21.02
CA ASN A 253 -33.03 21.25 -21.42
C ASN A 253 -34.41 21.81 -21.04
N VAL A 254 -34.54 22.37 -19.82
CA VAL A 254 -35.77 23.03 -19.36
C VAL A 254 -36.11 24.23 -20.24
N ILE A 255 -35.14 25.12 -20.51
CA ILE A 255 -35.35 26.29 -21.37
C ILE A 255 -35.73 25.86 -22.79
N PHE A 256 -35.06 24.84 -23.33
CA PHE A 256 -35.39 24.27 -24.64
C PHE A 256 -36.83 23.77 -24.73
N GLY A 257 -37.32 23.09 -23.68
CA GLY A 257 -38.68 22.58 -23.60
C GLY A 257 -39.73 23.68 -23.43
N LEU A 258 -39.46 24.70 -22.61
CA LEU A 258 -40.36 25.82 -22.37
C LEU A 258 -40.42 26.80 -23.55
N GLY A 259 -39.33 26.96 -24.30
CA GLY A 259 -39.20 27.86 -25.43
C GLY A 259 -39.93 27.42 -26.71
N TRP A 260 -40.96 26.57 -26.63
CA TRP A 260 -41.60 25.91 -27.78
C TRP A 260 -42.05 26.87 -28.90
N ALA A 261 -42.39 28.11 -28.56
CA ALA A 261 -42.82 29.15 -29.50
C ALA A 261 -41.65 29.87 -30.22
N LEU A 262 -40.41 29.66 -29.76
CA LEU A 262 -39.19 30.24 -30.33
C LEU A 262 -38.53 29.26 -31.31
N SER A 263 -37.84 29.79 -32.32
CA SER A 263 -36.94 29.02 -33.16
C SER A 263 -35.77 28.45 -32.35
N ILE A 264 -35.09 27.43 -32.90
CA ILE A 264 -33.89 26.84 -32.27
C ILE A 264 -32.82 27.90 -32.06
N SER A 265 -32.60 28.80 -33.03
CA SER A 265 -31.62 29.89 -32.93
C SER A 265 -31.95 30.90 -31.84
N GLU A 266 -33.22 31.23 -31.62
CA GLU A 266 -33.63 32.13 -30.53
C GLU A 266 -33.43 31.48 -29.17
N ARG A 267 -33.73 30.18 -29.04
CA ARG A 267 -33.47 29.42 -27.80
C ARG A 267 -31.98 29.39 -27.49
N GLU A 268 -31.14 29.04 -28.46
CA GLU A 268 -29.68 29.04 -28.27
C GLU A 268 -29.14 30.43 -27.92
N SER A 269 -29.65 31.48 -28.59
CA SER A 269 -29.25 32.86 -28.26
C SER A 269 -29.57 33.23 -26.81
N LEU A 270 -30.71 32.77 -26.26
CA LEU A 270 -31.08 33.01 -24.86
C LEU A 270 -30.20 32.27 -23.86
N MET A 271 -29.57 31.17 -24.27
CA MET A 271 -28.71 30.33 -23.41
C MET A 271 -27.22 30.53 -23.69
N THR A 272 -26.83 31.59 -24.41
CA THR A 272 -25.42 31.84 -24.79
C THR A 272 -24.50 31.86 -23.58
N ASP A 273 -24.91 32.51 -22.48
CA ASP A 273 -24.11 32.58 -21.24
C ASP A 273 -24.33 31.38 -20.31
N LEU A 274 -25.34 30.54 -20.59
CA LEU A 274 -25.65 29.33 -19.84
C LEU A 274 -24.90 28.14 -20.46
N THR A 275 -23.58 28.20 -20.42
CA THR A 275 -22.68 27.10 -20.78
C THR A 275 -21.79 26.74 -19.60
N PHE A 276 -21.18 25.57 -19.65
CA PHE A 276 -20.26 25.14 -18.62
C PHE A 276 -19.04 26.06 -18.56
N GLU A 277 -18.51 26.46 -19.70
CA GLU A 277 -17.31 27.30 -19.83
C GLU A 277 -17.50 28.71 -19.25
N HIS A 278 -18.73 29.22 -19.20
CA HIS A 278 -19.05 30.51 -18.59
C HIS A 278 -19.29 30.42 -17.08
N LEU A 279 -19.68 29.26 -16.56
CA LEU A 279 -20.06 29.07 -15.16
C LEU A 279 -19.03 28.30 -14.34
N TRP A 280 -18.06 27.67 -14.99
CA TRP A 280 -16.96 26.96 -14.35
C TRP A 280 -15.62 27.43 -14.91
N ASP A 281 -14.78 27.95 -14.02
CA ASP A 281 -13.40 28.28 -14.36
C ASP A 281 -12.52 27.02 -14.28
N SER A 282 -12.38 26.36 -15.43
CA SER A 282 -11.51 25.18 -15.56
C SER A 282 -10.04 25.50 -15.28
N GLY A 283 -9.62 26.75 -15.49
CA GLY A 283 -8.26 27.20 -15.22
C GLY A 283 -7.96 27.28 -13.72
N ILE A 284 -8.91 27.78 -12.93
CA ILE A 284 -8.81 27.77 -11.45
C ILE A 284 -8.82 26.33 -10.94
N ALA A 285 -9.74 25.49 -11.42
CA ALA A 285 -9.81 24.09 -10.99
C ALA A 285 -8.52 23.32 -11.25
N GLU A 286 -7.90 23.52 -12.42
CA GLU A 286 -6.60 22.90 -12.75
C GLU A 286 -5.46 23.48 -11.91
N THR A 287 -5.49 24.80 -11.64
CA THR A 287 -4.53 25.45 -10.74
C THR A 287 -4.61 24.88 -9.33
N ASP A 288 -5.82 24.65 -8.80
CA ASP A 288 -6.03 24.06 -7.49
C ASP A 288 -5.53 22.62 -7.42
N LYS A 289 -5.82 21.78 -8.44
CA LYS A 289 -5.27 20.42 -8.55
C LYS A 289 -3.74 20.42 -8.59
N SER A 290 -3.14 21.34 -9.35
CA SER A 290 -1.68 21.51 -9.40
C SER A 290 -1.09 21.94 -8.05
N ASN A 291 -1.75 22.86 -7.35
CA ASN A 291 -1.35 23.30 -6.01
C ASN A 291 -1.42 22.16 -4.98
N LEU A 292 -2.47 21.33 -5.03
CA LEU A 292 -2.61 20.14 -4.18
C LEU A 292 -1.49 19.12 -4.42
N LYS A 293 -1.14 18.88 -5.69
CA LYS A 293 0.00 18.02 -6.05
C LYS A 293 1.32 18.58 -5.49
N ASN A 294 1.59 19.86 -5.71
CA ASN A 294 2.78 20.53 -5.18
C ASN A 294 2.85 20.49 -3.65
N TYR A 295 1.71 20.65 -2.97
CA TYR A 295 1.61 20.52 -1.51
C TYR A 295 1.97 19.10 -1.06
N LYS A 296 1.39 18.06 -1.69
CA LYS A 296 1.70 16.65 -1.41
C LYS A 296 3.19 16.34 -1.60
N GLU A 297 3.79 16.84 -2.68
CA GLU A 297 5.22 16.67 -2.97
C GLU A 297 6.12 17.31 -1.91
N LYS A 298 5.85 18.56 -1.52
CA LYS A 298 6.60 19.26 -0.46
C LYS A 298 6.51 18.53 0.87
N MET A 299 5.32 18.05 1.22
CA MET A 299 5.13 17.33 2.48
C MET A 299 5.82 15.97 2.47
N SER A 300 5.78 15.22 1.35
CA SER A 300 6.57 14.01 1.22
C SER A 300 8.08 14.27 1.36
N GLY A 301 8.56 15.40 0.84
CA GLY A 301 9.95 15.86 1.04
C GLY A 301 10.28 16.11 2.51
N PHE A 302 9.40 16.82 3.22
CA PHE A 302 9.55 17.06 4.67
C PHE A 302 9.58 15.76 5.48
N SER A 303 8.66 14.82 5.21
CA SER A 303 8.61 13.51 5.86
C SER A 303 9.89 12.71 5.64
N LYS A 304 10.46 12.76 4.42
CA LYS A 304 11.76 12.15 4.13
C LYS A 304 12.89 12.76 4.98
N SER A 305 12.93 14.08 5.11
CA SER A 305 13.92 14.75 5.97
C SER A 305 13.75 14.37 7.44
N MET A 306 12.51 14.26 7.93
CA MET A 306 12.24 13.83 9.31
C MET A 306 12.68 12.39 9.57
N ILE A 307 12.47 11.48 8.62
CA ILE A 307 13.00 10.10 8.70
C ILE A 307 14.52 10.11 8.76
N GLN A 308 15.18 10.93 7.94
CA GLN A 308 16.64 11.08 8.00
C GLN A 308 17.11 11.62 9.35
N CYS A 309 16.39 12.57 9.95
CA CYS A 309 16.66 13.03 11.30
C CYS A 309 16.53 11.89 12.31
N ALA A 310 15.46 11.08 12.23
CA ALA A 310 15.23 9.95 13.12
C ALA A 310 16.36 8.91 13.05
N GLN A 311 16.92 8.69 11.85
CA GLN A 311 18.04 7.79 11.60
C GLN A 311 19.40 8.36 12.00
N LYS A 312 19.50 9.68 12.25
CA LYS A 312 20.77 10.39 12.49
C LYS A 312 20.80 11.16 13.80
N LEU A 313 19.88 10.91 14.75
CA LEU A 313 19.83 11.67 16.02
C LEU A 313 21.16 11.64 16.75
N VAL A 314 21.85 10.49 16.78
CA VAL A 314 23.15 10.35 17.46
C VAL A 314 24.21 11.20 16.78
N GLU A 315 24.32 11.14 15.44
CA GLU A 315 25.28 11.96 14.69
C GLU A 315 25.06 13.47 14.93
N VAL A 316 23.80 13.90 14.97
CA VAL A 316 23.44 15.31 15.20
C VAL A 316 23.72 15.74 16.64
N ASP A 317 23.38 14.90 17.62
CA ASP A 317 23.62 15.20 19.04
C ASP A 317 25.13 15.22 19.35
N GLU A 318 25.92 14.32 18.76
CA GLU A 318 27.38 14.30 18.88
C GLU A 318 28.03 15.54 18.27
N GLN A 319 27.62 15.94 17.06
CA GLN A 319 28.12 17.15 16.42
C GLN A 319 27.78 18.40 17.25
N GLY A 320 26.54 18.51 17.73
CA GLY A 320 26.11 19.63 18.57
C GLY A 320 26.90 19.71 19.88
N ALA A 321 27.19 18.57 20.51
CA ALA A 321 28.07 18.52 21.68
C ALA A 321 29.49 19.00 21.34
N ALA A 322 30.06 18.51 20.23
CA ALA A 322 31.41 18.88 19.79
C ALA A 322 31.51 20.40 19.51
N ASP A 323 30.50 20.99 18.87
CA ASP A 323 30.43 22.42 18.58
C ASP A 323 30.36 23.26 19.87
N ILE A 324 29.55 22.83 20.85
CA ILE A 324 29.47 23.50 22.16
C ILE A 324 30.82 23.42 22.87
N PHE A 325 31.42 22.25 22.97
CA PHE A 325 32.71 22.09 23.66
C PHE A 325 33.85 22.81 22.94
N GLY A 326 33.85 22.83 21.61
CA GLY A 326 34.82 23.58 20.80
C GLY A 326 34.63 25.10 20.89
N SER A 327 33.42 25.58 21.15
CA SER A 327 33.15 27.01 21.38
C SER A 327 33.54 27.51 22.78
N LEU A 328 33.76 26.57 23.72
CA LEU A 328 34.14 26.84 25.10
C LEU A 328 35.66 26.70 25.35
N SER A 329 36.42 26.20 24.37
CA SER A 329 37.88 26.02 24.40
C SER A 329 38.63 27.16 23.73
#